data_AF-A0A2N3F8R4-F1
#
_entry.id   AF-A0A2N3F8R4-F1
#
_cell.length_a   1.000
_cell.length_b   1.000
_cell.length_c   1.000
_cell.angle_alpha   90.00
_cell.angle_beta   90.00
_cell.angle_gamma   90.00
#
_symmetry.space_group_name_H-M   'P 1'
#
loop_
_entity.id
_entity.type
_entity.pdbx_description
1 polymer ?
#
loop_
_entity_poly.entity_id
_entity_poly.type
_entity_poly.pdbx_seq_one_letter_code
_entity_poly.pdbx_strand_id
1 'polypeptide(L)'
;MHMSPRTIIIGGLAVVLSVVAVVVFLPFAVFRPTPTVTTLKYTALEQEGLELYKSNGCMYCHSQFTRPHDHNTSRVSVAGEYVYDQPHQLGTLRTGPDLANIGFKRGDRWEMDHLLNPRKYTPNSIMPAFSYLSEHQLEALVAYLNRKGNKRNASTDLMIPAEYDDVKQPLELSIETWNAGRKIYAERCLTCHGCAGKGDGPYAYINNARPADLRQPRFKGLDANFFFWRLREGVPGTVMPQWEESLSTTEIWQVIAFIQGGFMDMVPHFTDEGDLPADYAKLTDPLKRDDANLDAGKAIFNMNCAFCHGYGGMGDGPDAAGLAPAPPNFHDTATYAEWTAPDYFWRISESIPMRAMPQWKYVLDEKQRWLVSNYVRDVLIFPPAEAEPVDPTIPTAVEAMTMPKGADIMKGREVYLKRCFTCHGDAGQGEGPSSVVLRPTPANFTDPDVDEIPDFELFWKVTMGLSNSAMPQWGLLLSEQDRWNALLYVKKTFVAPSEPQDVSDELPVAYQALEPTVEDTTSARAAGKLAYEAFCSECHGPKGLGDGPYGPALMPTPANLAEDPASVSPAEWWYWRLDQGVVGFDGKTPHPTAMPAWRFILTDEQKWDIIFYARDLVGAKDGAQ
;
A
#
# COMPACT_ATOMS: atom_id res chain seq x y z
N MET A 1 28.28 75.79 3.01
CA MET A 1 27.41 75.54 4.18
C MET A 1 28.04 74.45 5.03
N HIS A 2 28.62 74.79 6.18
CA HIS A 2 29.06 73.78 7.14
C HIS A 2 27.82 73.31 7.92
N MET A 3 27.39 72.07 7.70
CA MET A 3 26.30 71.49 8.50
C MET A 3 26.81 71.20 9.90
N SER A 4 26.09 71.67 10.92
CA SER A 4 26.46 71.38 12.31
C SER A 4 26.27 69.89 12.62
N PRO A 5 27.07 69.29 13.52
CA PRO A 5 26.89 67.90 13.93
C PRO A 5 25.46 67.59 14.41
N ARG A 6 24.79 68.54 15.05
CA ARG A 6 23.38 68.42 15.46
C ARG A 6 22.44 68.27 14.27
N THR A 7 22.65 69.03 13.21
CA THR A 7 21.84 68.97 11.98
C THR A 7 21.98 67.61 11.28
N ILE A 8 23.20 67.06 11.26
CA ILE A 8 23.47 65.73 10.67
C ILE A 8 22.78 64.63 11.49
N ILE A 9 22.89 64.67 12.81
CA ILE A 9 22.28 63.65 13.69
C ILE A 9 20.74 63.70 13.61
N ILE A 10 20.15 64.89 13.72
CA ILE A 10 18.69 65.06 13.69
C ILE A 10 18.15 64.71 12.30
N GLY A 11 18.79 65.19 11.23
CA GLY A 11 18.40 64.86 9.86
C GLY A 11 18.54 63.37 9.56
N GLY A 12 19.63 62.74 9.99
CA GLY A 12 19.84 61.31 9.83
C GLY A 12 18.79 60.47 10.56
N LEU A 13 18.49 60.81 11.81
CA LEU A 13 17.41 60.17 12.58
C LEU A 13 16.04 60.38 11.93
N ALA A 14 15.74 61.58 11.45
CA ALA A 14 14.48 61.86 10.77
C ALA A 14 14.31 61.02 9.49
N VAL A 15 15.38 60.86 8.70
CA VAL A 15 15.38 60.00 7.50
C VAL A 15 15.19 58.54 7.88
N VAL A 16 15.94 58.01 8.86
CA VAL A 16 15.79 56.63 9.33
C VAL A 16 14.39 56.37 9.85
N LEU A 17 13.85 57.24 10.69
CA LEU A 17 12.50 57.12 11.22
C LEU A 17 11.44 57.18 10.12
N SER A 18 11.62 58.04 9.12
CA SER A 18 10.71 58.12 7.97
C SER A 18 10.74 56.85 7.13
N VAL A 19 11.93 56.29 6.87
CA VAL A 19 12.08 55.02 6.15
C VAL A 19 11.44 53.88 6.94
N VAL A 20 11.68 53.79 8.25
CA VAL A 20 11.05 52.76 9.10
C VAL A 20 9.53 52.93 9.14
N ALA A 21 9.03 54.18 9.24
CA ALA A 21 7.60 54.47 9.20
C ALA A 21 6.95 53.99 7.89
N VAL A 22 7.59 54.25 6.74
CA VAL A 22 7.04 53.90 5.42
C VAL A 22 7.24 52.43 5.07
N VAL A 23 8.37 51.81 5.40
CA VAL A 23 8.72 50.45 4.98
C VAL A 23 8.22 49.39 5.96
N VAL A 24 8.09 49.72 7.25
CA VAL A 24 7.70 48.75 8.29
C VAL A 24 6.30 49.05 8.81
N PHE A 25 6.11 50.25 9.38
CA PHE A 25 4.86 50.57 10.09
C PHE A 25 3.66 50.74 9.15
N LEU A 26 3.84 51.40 8.01
CA LEU A 26 2.76 51.62 7.05
C LEU A 26 2.22 50.28 6.50
N PRO A 27 3.03 49.37 5.92
CA PRO A 27 2.57 48.05 5.53
C PRO A 27 1.91 47.28 6.67
N PHE A 28 2.50 47.28 7.87
CA PHE A 28 1.90 46.62 9.02
C PHE A 28 0.51 47.18 9.40
N ALA A 29 0.31 48.49 9.24
CA ALA A 29 -0.95 49.15 9.56
C ALA A 29 -2.04 48.94 8.48
N VAL A 30 -1.66 48.96 7.19
CA VAL A 30 -2.63 48.96 6.07
C VAL A 30 -2.79 47.61 5.36
N PHE A 31 -1.80 46.72 5.44
CA PHE A 31 -1.82 45.46 4.71
C PHE A 31 -2.52 44.37 5.54
N ARG A 32 -3.81 44.16 5.28
CA ARG A 32 -4.60 43.10 5.88
C ARG A 32 -5.11 42.15 4.79
N PRO A 33 -4.28 41.18 4.35
CA PRO A 33 -4.72 40.23 3.34
C PRO A 33 -5.89 39.40 3.87
N THR A 34 -6.90 39.18 3.04
CA THR A 34 -8.00 38.28 3.37
C THR A 34 -7.51 36.83 3.34
N PRO A 35 -7.89 35.99 4.31
CA PRO A 35 -7.58 34.55 4.28
C PRO A 35 -8.04 33.92 2.96
N THR A 36 -7.26 32.99 2.41
CA THR A 36 -7.68 32.16 1.27
C THR A 36 -8.53 30.98 1.75
N VAL A 37 -9.18 30.27 0.83
CA VAL A 37 -9.96 29.03 1.13
C VAL A 37 -9.10 27.91 1.76
N THR A 38 -7.78 28.00 1.66
CA THR A 38 -6.81 27.08 2.28
C THR A 38 -6.36 27.50 3.68
N THR A 39 -6.62 28.75 4.07
CA THR A 39 -6.15 29.35 5.32
C THR A 39 -7.10 29.04 6.47
N LEU A 40 -6.75 28.05 7.30
CA LEU A 40 -7.39 27.72 8.58
C LEU A 40 -6.39 27.88 9.72
N LYS A 41 -6.93 28.13 10.91
CA LYS A 41 -6.15 28.27 12.15
C LYS A 41 -5.56 26.92 12.57
N TYR A 42 -4.30 26.91 12.99
CA TYR A 42 -3.63 25.70 13.46
C TYR A 42 -4.29 25.14 14.73
N THR A 43 -4.40 23.81 14.78
CA THR A 43 -4.68 23.06 16.02
C THR A 43 -3.50 23.14 16.98
N ALA A 44 -3.68 22.72 18.24
CA ALA A 44 -2.59 22.72 19.22
C ALA A 44 -1.38 21.88 18.76
N LEU A 45 -1.64 20.70 18.18
CA LEU A 45 -0.61 19.81 17.66
C LEU A 45 0.11 20.39 16.43
N GLU A 46 -0.62 21.00 15.50
CA GLU A 46 -0.03 21.68 14.33
C GLU A 46 0.78 22.92 14.74
N GLN A 47 0.38 23.62 15.80
CA GLN A 47 1.13 24.75 16.33
C GLN A 47 2.45 24.30 16.97
N GLU A 48 2.45 23.18 17.70
CA GLU A 48 3.68 22.57 18.21
C GLU A 48 4.60 22.15 17.06
N GLY A 49 4.04 21.54 16.01
CA GLY A 49 4.77 21.19 14.80
C GLY A 49 5.40 22.39 14.08
N LEU A 50 4.70 23.53 14.05
CA LEU A 50 5.23 24.78 13.49
C LEU A 50 6.44 25.28 14.30
N GLU A 51 6.41 25.20 15.62
CA GLU A 51 7.54 25.59 16.46
C GLU A 51 8.73 24.64 16.32
N LEU A 52 8.48 23.33 16.17
CA LEU A 52 9.50 22.35 15.81
C LEU A 52 10.11 22.66 14.43
N TYR A 53 9.29 23.00 13.45
CA TYR A 53 9.75 23.38 12.11
C TYR A 53 10.70 24.60 12.13
N LYS A 54 10.37 25.62 12.93
CA LYS A 54 11.18 26.82 13.11
C LYS A 54 12.48 26.53 13.86
N SER A 55 12.38 25.88 15.01
CA SER A 55 13.53 25.62 15.89
C SER A 55 14.58 24.69 15.27
N ASN A 56 14.15 23.78 14.40
CA ASN A 56 15.03 22.87 13.68
C ASN A 56 15.52 23.43 12.32
N GLY A 57 15.17 24.68 11.99
CA GLY A 57 15.68 25.36 10.79
C GLY A 57 15.19 24.79 9.47
N CYS A 58 14.08 24.05 9.45
CA CYS A 58 13.54 23.41 8.24
C CYS A 58 13.29 24.42 7.11
N MET A 59 12.96 25.67 7.47
CA MET A 59 12.76 26.80 6.56
C MET A 59 13.97 27.14 5.67
N TYR A 60 15.20 26.82 6.10
CA TYR A 60 16.40 27.17 5.33
C TYR A 60 16.53 26.36 4.04
N CYS A 61 15.98 25.14 4.03
CA CYS A 61 15.90 24.31 2.84
C CYS A 61 14.52 24.39 2.20
N HIS A 62 13.46 24.43 3.01
CA HIS A 62 12.06 24.36 2.57
C HIS A 62 11.33 25.69 2.80
N SER A 63 11.72 26.76 2.12
CA SER A 63 11.06 28.06 2.25
C SER A 63 9.53 27.92 2.09
N GLN A 64 8.75 28.69 2.86
CA GLN A 64 7.30 28.62 2.73
C GLN A 64 6.79 29.33 1.48
N PHE A 65 7.50 30.38 1.05
CA PHE A 65 7.13 31.20 -0.10
C PHE A 65 7.66 30.62 -1.42
N THR A 66 6.76 30.37 -2.37
CA THR A 66 7.07 29.98 -3.77
C THR A 66 7.13 31.20 -4.67
N ARG A 67 8.25 31.35 -5.39
CA ARG A 67 8.51 32.47 -6.31
C ARG A 67 8.31 32.05 -7.76
N PRO A 68 8.04 32.99 -8.68
CA PRO A 68 7.94 32.68 -10.12
C PRO A 68 9.17 31.99 -10.73
N HIS A 69 10.34 32.12 -10.11
CA HIS A 69 11.61 31.57 -10.59
C HIS A 69 12.05 30.30 -9.84
N ASP A 70 11.26 29.82 -8.87
CA ASP A 70 11.57 28.58 -8.17
C ASP A 70 11.32 27.38 -9.11
N HIS A 71 12.31 26.50 -9.26
CA HIS A 71 12.15 25.28 -10.06
C HIS A 71 11.14 24.32 -9.38
N ASN A 72 10.35 23.62 -10.19
CA ASN A 72 9.44 22.56 -9.73
C ASN A 72 8.25 23.02 -8.85
N THR A 73 7.82 24.28 -8.95
CA THR A 73 6.64 24.81 -8.24
C THR A 73 5.43 24.95 -9.16
N SER A 74 4.27 24.42 -8.76
CA SER A 74 3.02 24.47 -9.52
C SER A 74 2.20 25.75 -9.32
N ARG A 75 2.50 26.55 -8.29
CA ARG A 75 1.74 27.76 -7.91
C ARG A 75 2.64 28.79 -7.21
N VAL A 76 2.45 30.07 -7.54
CA VAL A 76 3.05 31.20 -6.81
C VAL A 76 2.22 31.49 -5.56
N SER A 77 2.90 31.69 -4.43
CA SER A 77 2.28 31.95 -3.14
C SER A 77 1.55 33.29 -3.11
N VAL A 78 0.44 33.36 -2.38
CA VAL A 78 -0.35 34.60 -2.22
C VAL A 78 -0.43 35.01 -0.76
N ALA A 79 -0.54 36.31 -0.49
CA ALA A 79 -0.44 36.86 0.86
C ALA A 79 -1.46 36.30 1.86
N GLY A 80 -2.66 35.90 1.39
CA GLY A 80 -3.71 35.34 2.24
C GLY A 80 -3.41 33.97 2.85
N GLU A 81 -2.39 33.25 2.35
CA GLU A 81 -2.01 31.91 2.85
C GLU A 81 -1.31 31.97 4.22
N TYR A 82 -0.70 33.11 4.55
CA TYR A 82 0.18 33.28 5.72
C TYR A 82 -0.45 34.05 6.87
N VAL A 83 -1.77 34.30 6.83
CA VAL A 83 -2.47 35.16 7.81
C VAL A 83 -2.27 34.69 9.26
N TYR A 84 -2.09 33.39 9.48
CA TYR A 84 -1.86 32.79 10.81
C TYR A 84 -0.38 32.49 11.12
N ASP A 85 0.54 32.79 10.21
CA ASP A 85 1.97 32.53 10.40
C ASP A 85 2.67 33.74 11.02
N GLN A 86 3.22 33.55 12.22
CA GLN A 86 3.98 34.59 12.93
C GLN A 86 5.26 34.01 13.54
N PRO A 87 6.46 34.54 13.19
CA PRO A 87 6.73 35.42 12.05
C PRO A 87 6.60 34.67 10.71
N HIS A 88 6.41 35.41 9.62
CA HIS A 88 6.37 34.84 8.26
C HIS A 88 7.71 34.19 7.88
N GLN A 89 7.69 32.96 7.39
CA GLN A 89 8.90 32.17 7.11
C GLN A 89 9.24 32.19 5.61
N LEU A 90 9.49 33.39 5.08
CA LEU A 90 9.61 33.62 3.63
C LEU A 90 10.88 32.98 3.01
N GLY A 91 11.93 32.75 3.81
CA GLY A 91 13.22 32.19 3.35
C GLY A 91 13.92 33.07 2.30
N THR A 92 15.20 32.84 2.06
CA THR A 92 15.96 33.56 1.01
C THR A 92 16.29 32.68 -0.20
N LEU A 93 16.38 31.36 -0.03
CA LEU A 93 16.65 30.37 -1.07
C LEU A 93 15.89 29.07 -0.75
N ARG A 94 15.56 28.28 -1.79
CA ARG A 94 14.91 26.97 -1.67
C ARG A 94 15.85 25.87 -2.17
N THR A 95 16.32 25.03 -1.26
CA THR A 95 17.21 23.89 -1.56
C THR A 95 16.45 22.56 -1.57
N GLY A 96 15.45 22.43 -0.69
CA GLY A 96 14.56 21.29 -0.61
C GLY A 96 13.26 21.50 -1.39
N PRO A 97 12.48 20.44 -1.62
CA PRO A 97 11.22 20.52 -2.35
C PRO A 97 10.15 21.37 -1.64
N ASP A 98 9.14 21.77 -2.41
CA ASP A 98 8.04 22.60 -1.93
C ASP A 98 6.98 21.86 -1.12
N LEU A 99 7.10 21.94 0.20
CA LEU A 99 6.21 21.27 1.14
C LEU A 99 4.75 21.73 1.06
N ALA A 100 4.46 22.90 0.48
CA ALA A 100 3.08 23.36 0.25
C ALA A 100 2.36 22.55 -0.85
N ASN A 101 3.10 22.01 -1.82
CA ASN A 101 2.56 21.31 -3.00
C ASN A 101 2.93 19.82 -3.07
N ILE A 102 3.86 19.34 -2.24
CA ILE A 102 4.26 17.93 -2.21
C ILE A 102 3.96 17.22 -0.87
N GLY A 103 3.61 17.96 0.19
CA GLY A 103 3.39 17.41 1.53
C GLY A 103 2.22 16.41 1.62
N PHE A 104 1.27 16.43 0.68
CA PHE A 104 0.17 15.47 0.66
C PHE A 104 0.54 14.10 0.06
N LYS A 105 1.66 13.99 -0.67
CA LYS A 105 1.97 12.82 -1.52
C LYS A 105 2.41 11.57 -0.74
N ARG A 106 2.62 11.67 0.57
CA ARG A 106 3.22 10.62 1.42
C ARG A 106 2.37 10.40 2.66
N GLY A 107 2.30 9.15 3.16
CA GLY A 107 1.55 8.83 4.38
C GLY A 107 2.28 9.30 5.64
N ASP A 108 1.56 9.43 6.75
CA ASP A 108 2.11 9.99 7.99
C ASP A 108 3.27 9.15 8.53
N ARG A 109 3.12 7.81 8.52
CA ARG A 109 4.20 6.91 8.91
C ARG A 109 5.44 7.02 8.01
N TRP A 110 5.22 7.19 6.71
CA TRP A 110 6.33 7.41 5.77
C TRP A 110 7.08 8.70 6.11
N GLU A 111 6.37 9.78 6.44
CA GLU A 111 6.98 11.07 6.77
C GLU A 111 7.78 11.00 8.07
N MET A 112 7.26 10.31 9.09
CA MET A 112 7.98 10.04 10.33
C MET A 112 9.25 9.23 10.07
N ASP A 113 9.16 8.11 9.33
CA ASP A 113 10.33 7.29 9.01
C ASP A 113 11.34 8.05 8.13
N HIS A 114 10.87 8.92 7.23
CA HIS A 114 11.70 9.78 6.39
C HIS A 114 12.46 10.81 7.23
N LEU A 115 11.80 11.47 8.19
CA LEU A 115 12.45 12.40 9.12
C LEU A 115 13.52 11.69 9.98
N LEU A 116 13.24 10.45 10.41
CA LEU A 116 14.19 9.63 11.15
C LEU A 116 15.41 9.22 10.31
N ASN A 117 15.20 8.85 9.04
CA ASN A 117 16.29 8.45 8.14
C ASN A 117 16.06 8.87 6.67
N PRO A 118 16.38 10.13 6.31
CA PRO A 118 16.09 10.65 4.97
C PRO A 118 16.81 9.90 3.84
N ARG A 119 18.04 9.43 4.11
CA ARG A 119 18.89 8.72 3.15
C ARG A 119 18.39 7.31 2.82
N LYS A 120 17.52 6.74 3.66
CA LYS A 120 16.83 5.47 3.37
C LYS A 120 15.85 5.62 2.20
N TYR A 121 15.20 6.77 2.09
CA TYR A 121 14.17 7.03 1.08
C TYR A 121 14.68 7.82 -0.12
N THR A 122 15.63 8.72 0.09
CA THR A 122 16.28 9.50 -0.97
C THR A 122 17.79 9.32 -0.87
N PRO A 123 18.36 8.35 -1.62
CA PRO A 123 19.81 8.16 -1.68
C PRO A 123 20.49 9.46 -2.10
N ASN A 124 21.50 9.90 -1.32
CA ASN A 124 22.19 11.20 -1.45
C ASN A 124 21.43 12.44 -0.93
N SER A 125 20.35 12.27 -0.16
CA SER A 125 19.71 13.41 0.50
C SER A 125 20.67 14.14 1.45
N ILE A 126 20.77 15.46 1.27
CA ILE A 126 21.47 16.36 2.19
C ILE A 126 20.65 16.71 3.43
N MET A 127 19.39 16.26 3.49
CA MET A 127 18.51 16.49 4.64
C MET A 127 19.10 15.83 5.91
N PRO A 128 19.19 16.56 7.03
CA PRO A 128 19.63 15.98 8.29
C PRO A 128 18.60 14.97 8.82
N ALA A 129 19.08 14.00 9.60
CA ALA A 129 18.21 13.06 10.30
C ALA A 129 17.71 13.70 11.60
N PHE A 130 16.43 13.56 11.89
CA PHE A 130 15.75 14.09 13.08
C PHE A 130 15.49 13.00 14.12
N SER A 131 16.36 11.98 14.20
CA SER A 131 16.23 10.84 15.11
C SER A 131 16.33 11.18 16.60
N TYR A 132 16.59 12.44 16.94
CA TYR A 132 16.60 12.96 18.31
C TYR A 132 15.23 13.49 18.77
N LEU A 133 14.27 13.65 17.85
CA LEU A 133 12.91 14.02 18.20
C LEU A 133 12.17 12.79 18.76
N SER A 134 11.37 13.01 19.80
CA SER A 134 10.45 11.99 20.31
C SER A 134 9.34 11.69 19.30
N GLU A 135 8.64 10.57 19.49
CA GLU A 135 7.52 10.17 18.63
C GLU A 135 6.42 11.25 18.59
N HIS A 136 6.00 11.78 19.74
CA HIS A 136 5.04 12.89 19.82
C HIS A 136 5.51 14.13 19.05
N GLN A 137 6.79 14.48 19.13
CA GLN A 137 7.33 15.62 18.39
C GLN A 137 7.36 15.36 16.88
N LEU A 138 7.65 14.12 16.46
CA LEU A 138 7.56 13.73 15.06
C LEU A 138 6.11 13.79 14.57
N GLU A 139 5.15 13.31 15.36
CA GLU A 139 3.72 13.44 15.07
C GLU A 139 3.29 14.90 14.93
N ALA A 140 3.70 15.77 15.87
CA ALA A 140 3.40 17.20 15.81
C ALA A 140 3.99 17.85 14.55
N LEU A 141 5.26 17.57 14.25
CA LEU A 141 5.92 18.07 13.04
C LEU A 141 5.21 17.58 11.77
N VAL A 142 4.85 16.30 11.69
CA VAL A 142 4.12 15.73 10.56
C VAL A 142 2.72 16.31 10.45
N ALA A 143 2.00 16.55 11.54
CA ALA A 143 0.70 17.21 11.55
C ALA A 143 0.78 18.61 10.92
N TYR A 144 1.80 19.38 11.29
CA TYR A 144 2.08 20.67 10.65
C TYR A 144 2.44 20.55 9.16
N LEU A 145 3.29 19.59 8.78
CA LEU A 145 3.65 19.36 7.37
C LEU A 145 2.44 18.97 6.53
N ASN A 146 1.56 18.13 7.06
CA ASN A 146 0.30 17.73 6.45
C ASN A 146 -0.64 18.93 6.26
N ARG A 147 -0.72 19.80 7.27
CA ARG A 147 -1.48 21.04 7.20
C ARG A 147 -0.94 21.97 6.12
N LYS A 148 0.39 22.15 6.05
CA LYS A 148 1.07 22.98 5.06
C LYS A 148 0.91 22.44 3.64
N GLY A 149 1.03 21.12 3.46
CA GLY A 149 0.79 20.43 2.19
C GLY A 149 -0.67 20.32 1.79
N ASN A 150 -1.57 20.97 2.54
CA ASN A 150 -3.01 21.01 2.33
C ASN A 150 -3.69 19.62 2.26
N LYS A 151 -3.14 18.65 2.98
CA LYS A 151 -3.57 17.24 2.96
C LYS A 151 -5.00 17.04 3.46
N ARG A 152 -5.50 17.96 4.30
CA ARG A 152 -6.88 17.99 4.80
C ARG A 152 -7.87 18.72 3.89
N ASN A 153 -7.42 19.63 3.01
CA ASN A 153 -8.25 20.21 1.96
C ASN A 153 -7.65 19.90 0.58
N ALA A 154 -7.72 18.64 0.15
CA ALA A 154 -7.24 18.10 -1.14
C ALA A 154 -7.94 18.68 -2.40
N SER A 155 -8.36 19.94 -2.38
CA SER A 155 -9.08 20.64 -3.44
C SER A 155 -8.19 21.57 -4.28
N THR A 156 -6.97 21.91 -3.83
CA THR A 156 -6.09 22.83 -4.59
C THR A 156 -5.25 22.15 -5.66
N ASP A 157 -4.94 20.86 -5.54
CA ASP A 157 -4.33 20.08 -6.62
C ASP A 157 -5.34 19.70 -7.72
N LEU A 158 -6.62 19.86 -7.42
CA LEU A 158 -7.76 19.75 -8.35
C LEU A 158 -8.15 21.08 -8.99
N MET A 159 -7.52 22.21 -8.63
CA MET A 159 -7.77 23.50 -9.28
C MET A 159 -7.28 23.46 -10.72
N ILE A 160 -8.19 23.78 -11.63
CA ILE A 160 -7.94 23.83 -13.06
C ILE A 160 -7.44 25.25 -13.40
N PRO A 161 -6.36 25.42 -14.18
CA PRO A 161 -5.96 26.74 -14.65
C PRO A 161 -7.07 27.35 -15.54
N ALA A 162 -7.29 28.65 -15.44
CA ALA A 162 -8.41 29.34 -16.12
C ALA A 162 -8.45 29.13 -17.64
N GLU A 163 -7.31 28.85 -18.27
CA GLU A 163 -7.21 28.52 -19.70
C GLU A 163 -7.86 27.17 -20.08
N TYR A 164 -8.11 26.29 -19.11
CA TYR A 164 -8.74 24.98 -19.30
C TYR A 164 -10.22 24.94 -18.84
N ASP A 165 -10.74 26.01 -18.23
CA ASP A 165 -12.10 26.03 -17.65
C ASP A 165 -13.18 25.67 -18.69
N ASP A 166 -13.05 26.16 -19.93
CA ASP A 166 -14.02 25.95 -21.01
C ASP A 166 -13.80 24.67 -21.83
N VAL A 167 -12.78 23.88 -21.50
CA VAL A 167 -12.44 22.65 -22.24
C VAL A 167 -13.48 21.56 -21.94
N LYS A 168 -14.02 20.93 -22.98
CA LYS A 168 -15.03 19.87 -22.83
C LYS A 168 -14.62 18.62 -23.60
N GLN A 169 -14.98 17.46 -23.06
CA GLN A 169 -14.75 16.18 -23.73
C GLN A 169 -15.54 16.18 -25.06
N PRO A 170 -14.86 16.08 -26.21
CA PRO A 170 -15.51 16.13 -27.51
C PRO A 170 -15.95 14.74 -28.01
N LEU A 171 -15.52 13.67 -27.33
CA LEU A 171 -15.80 12.29 -27.73
C LEU A 171 -16.99 11.74 -26.96
N GLU A 172 -17.90 11.09 -27.66
CA GLU A 172 -18.91 10.25 -27.04
C GLU A 172 -18.29 8.94 -26.56
N LEU A 173 -18.75 8.45 -25.41
CA LEU A 173 -18.33 7.16 -24.88
C LEU A 173 -18.94 6.04 -25.74
N SER A 174 -18.11 5.38 -26.54
CA SER A 174 -18.45 4.22 -27.35
C SER A 174 -17.44 3.09 -27.15
N ILE A 175 -17.74 1.89 -27.68
CA ILE A 175 -16.81 0.75 -27.64
C ILE A 175 -15.49 1.10 -28.34
N GLU A 176 -15.56 1.82 -29.46
CA GLU A 176 -14.40 2.24 -30.25
C GLU A 176 -13.54 3.25 -29.47
N THR A 177 -14.16 4.31 -28.94
CA THR A 177 -13.46 5.32 -28.13
C THR A 177 -12.83 4.71 -26.89
N TRP A 178 -13.57 3.81 -26.22
CA TRP A 178 -13.10 3.06 -25.06
C TRP A 178 -11.87 2.22 -25.37
N ASN A 179 -11.94 1.40 -26.42
CA ASN A 179 -10.86 0.50 -26.78
C ASN A 179 -9.61 1.27 -27.23
N ALA A 180 -9.78 2.38 -27.94
CA ALA A 180 -8.66 3.24 -28.31
C ALA A 180 -7.96 3.81 -27.06
N GLY A 181 -8.73 4.32 -26.08
CA GLY A 181 -8.20 4.82 -24.81
C GLY A 181 -7.52 3.73 -23.98
N ARG A 182 -8.16 2.57 -23.87
CA ARG A 182 -7.66 1.39 -23.17
C ARG A 182 -6.35 0.89 -23.74
N LYS A 183 -6.20 0.88 -25.07
CA LYS A 183 -4.94 0.56 -25.75
C LYS A 183 -3.82 1.50 -25.29
N ILE A 184 -4.03 2.81 -25.38
CA ILE A 184 -3.03 3.81 -24.99
C ILE A 184 -2.69 3.65 -23.50
N TYR A 185 -3.69 3.43 -22.65
CA TYR A 185 -3.48 3.20 -21.23
C TYR A 185 -2.58 1.99 -20.98
N ALA A 186 -2.85 0.86 -21.66
CA ALA A 186 -2.04 -0.35 -21.54
C ALA A 186 -0.57 -0.12 -21.96
N GLU A 187 -0.35 0.61 -23.06
CA GLU A 187 0.99 0.88 -23.60
C GLU A 187 1.78 1.93 -22.79
N ARG A 188 1.10 2.92 -22.18
CA ARG A 188 1.74 4.15 -21.68
C ARG A 188 1.50 4.46 -20.21
N CYS A 189 0.37 4.03 -19.64
CA CYS A 189 -0.07 4.44 -18.31
C CYS A 189 0.01 3.30 -17.28
N LEU A 190 -0.29 2.06 -17.70
CA LEU A 190 -0.40 0.87 -16.86
C LEU A 190 0.82 0.65 -15.94
N THR A 191 2.01 0.85 -16.48
CA THR A 191 3.29 0.64 -15.78
C THR A 191 3.42 1.47 -14.49
N CYS A 192 2.80 2.65 -14.45
CA CYS A 192 2.78 3.51 -13.27
C CYS A 192 1.43 3.45 -12.54
N HIS A 193 0.32 3.44 -13.27
CA HIS A 193 -1.01 3.57 -12.69
C HIS A 193 -1.68 2.25 -12.27
N GLY A 194 -1.17 1.09 -12.70
CA GLY A 194 -1.72 -0.23 -12.34
C GLY A 194 -2.99 -0.61 -13.14
N CYS A 195 -3.41 -1.89 -13.09
CA CYS A 195 -4.57 -2.37 -13.85
C CYS A 195 -5.89 -1.69 -13.43
N ALA A 196 -5.98 -1.24 -12.18
CA ALA A 196 -7.14 -0.57 -11.63
C ALA A 196 -6.99 0.96 -11.49
N GLY A 197 -5.93 1.56 -12.04
CA GLY A 197 -5.70 3.00 -11.93
C GLY A 197 -5.37 3.50 -10.53
N LYS A 198 -4.95 2.62 -9.62
CA LYS A 198 -4.67 2.92 -8.21
C LYS A 198 -3.30 3.58 -7.96
N GLY A 199 -2.46 3.66 -8.98
CA GLY A 199 -1.13 4.26 -8.85
C GLY A 199 -0.11 3.33 -8.19
N ASP A 200 -0.29 2.01 -8.35
CA ASP A 200 0.55 0.95 -7.82
C ASP A 200 1.06 0.00 -8.91
N GLY A 201 1.17 0.51 -10.15
CA GLY A 201 1.86 -0.21 -11.22
C GLY A 201 3.31 -0.55 -10.83
N PRO A 202 3.97 -1.50 -11.54
CA PRO A 202 5.30 -1.97 -11.17
C PRO A 202 6.35 -0.86 -10.92
N TYR A 203 6.23 0.27 -11.61
CA TYR A 203 7.13 1.42 -11.45
C TYR A 203 6.66 2.45 -10.42
N ALA A 204 5.48 2.32 -9.83
CA ALA A 204 4.96 3.26 -8.83
C ALA A 204 5.86 3.38 -7.59
N TYR A 205 6.50 2.28 -7.19
CA TYR A 205 7.25 2.17 -5.94
C TYR A 205 8.66 2.75 -6.00
N ILE A 206 9.22 2.95 -7.20
CA ILE A 206 10.57 3.48 -7.40
C ILE A 206 10.60 5.00 -7.61
N ASN A 207 9.45 5.67 -7.58
CA ASN A 207 9.32 7.07 -7.93
C ASN A 207 9.22 8.02 -6.72
N ASN A 208 9.79 9.23 -6.89
CA ASN A 208 9.79 10.32 -5.90
C ASN A 208 8.38 10.85 -5.55
N ALA A 209 7.35 10.47 -6.33
CA ALA A 209 5.95 10.66 -6.03
C ALA A 209 5.17 9.45 -6.57
N ARG A 210 4.34 8.82 -5.73
CA ARG A 210 3.45 7.76 -6.21
C ARG A 210 2.40 8.36 -7.17
N PRO A 211 2.08 7.68 -8.29
CA PRO A 211 0.98 8.09 -9.14
C PRO A 211 -0.35 8.14 -8.35
N ALA A 212 -1.30 8.93 -8.82
CA ALA A 212 -2.58 9.10 -8.14
C ALA A 212 -3.42 7.81 -8.20
N ASP A 213 -4.10 7.47 -7.10
CA ASP A 213 -5.20 6.50 -7.09
C ASP A 213 -6.45 7.17 -7.67
N LEU A 214 -6.71 6.89 -8.94
CA LEU A 214 -7.78 7.48 -9.74
C LEU A 214 -9.18 7.06 -9.26
N ARG A 215 -9.28 6.08 -8.36
CA ARG A 215 -10.55 5.59 -7.79
C ARG A 215 -10.98 6.36 -6.54
N GLN A 216 -10.13 7.25 -6.02
CA GLN A 216 -10.44 8.00 -4.82
C GLN A 216 -11.68 8.88 -5.03
N PRO A 217 -12.60 8.98 -4.04
CA PRO A 217 -13.82 9.77 -4.16
C PRO A 217 -13.61 11.23 -4.59
N ARG A 218 -12.43 11.80 -4.30
CA ARG A 218 -12.07 13.17 -4.70
C ARG A 218 -11.98 13.39 -6.21
N PHE A 219 -11.77 12.32 -7.00
CA PHE A 219 -11.75 12.40 -8.46
C PHE A 219 -13.11 12.14 -9.10
N LYS A 220 -14.06 11.60 -8.32
CA LYS A 220 -15.40 11.27 -8.81
C LYS A 220 -16.19 12.55 -9.10
N GLY A 221 -16.78 12.64 -10.29
CA GLY A 221 -17.55 13.81 -10.71
C GLY A 221 -16.72 15.04 -11.06
N LEU A 222 -15.38 14.92 -11.19
CA LEU A 222 -14.57 15.96 -11.80
C LEU A 222 -14.83 16.03 -13.30
N ASP A 223 -14.90 17.25 -13.82
CA ASP A 223 -15.05 17.49 -15.25
C ASP A 223 -13.81 17.02 -16.03
N ALA A 224 -14.03 16.66 -17.28
CA ALA A 224 -13.01 16.07 -18.14
C ALA A 224 -11.84 17.04 -18.46
N ASN A 225 -12.05 18.36 -18.27
CA ASN A 225 -11.01 19.38 -18.41
C ASN A 225 -9.86 19.21 -17.41
N PHE A 226 -10.13 18.78 -16.18
CA PHE A 226 -9.09 18.50 -15.20
C PHE A 226 -8.15 17.40 -15.72
N PHE A 227 -8.72 16.29 -16.19
CA PHE A 227 -7.95 15.18 -16.72
C PHE A 227 -7.24 15.55 -18.01
N PHE A 228 -7.88 16.34 -18.88
CA PHE A 228 -7.26 16.87 -20.08
C PHE A 228 -6.00 17.66 -19.77
N TRP A 229 -6.08 18.62 -18.85
CA TRP A 229 -4.93 19.36 -18.39
C TRP A 229 -3.82 18.44 -17.83
N ARG A 230 -4.18 17.50 -16.93
CA ARG A 230 -3.21 16.60 -16.30
C ARG A 230 -2.54 15.63 -17.27
N LEU A 231 -3.25 15.14 -18.27
CA LEU A 231 -2.63 14.30 -19.29
C LEU A 231 -1.78 15.15 -20.23
N ARG A 232 -2.27 16.32 -20.64
CA ARG A 232 -1.55 17.20 -21.55
C ARG A 232 -0.20 17.67 -20.97
N GLU A 233 -0.22 18.25 -19.77
CA GLU A 233 0.94 18.88 -19.13
C GLU A 233 1.67 17.99 -18.12
N GLY A 234 1.16 16.79 -17.86
CA GLY A 234 1.66 15.94 -16.80
C GLY A 234 1.40 16.52 -15.40
N VAL A 235 2.18 16.04 -14.42
CA VAL A 235 2.10 16.53 -13.04
C VAL A 235 3.48 17.05 -12.62
N PRO A 236 3.65 18.37 -12.47
CA PRO A 236 4.90 18.98 -12.03
C PRO A 236 5.44 18.35 -10.73
N GLY A 237 6.76 18.17 -10.67
CA GLY A 237 7.41 17.50 -9.54
C GLY A 237 7.12 16.00 -9.42
N THR A 238 6.68 15.36 -10.50
CA THR A 238 6.54 13.90 -10.61
C THR A 238 7.18 13.40 -11.91
N VAL A 239 7.18 12.08 -12.09
CA VAL A 239 7.59 11.45 -13.36
C VAL A 239 6.48 11.38 -14.40
N MET A 240 5.28 11.89 -14.11
CA MET A 240 4.16 11.87 -15.06
C MET A 240 4.50 12.78 -16.26
N PRO A 241 4.66 12.21 -17.47
CA PRO A 241 5.10 12.98 -18.64
C PRO A 241 4.08 14.02 -19.09
N GLN A 242 4.57 15.01 -19.84
CA GLN A 242 3.75 15.91 -20.66
C GLN A 242 3.32 15.14 -21.92
N TRP A 243 2.12 14.54 -21.91
CA TRP A 243 1.75 13.63 -22.99
C TRP A 243 1.45 14.34 -24.30
N GLU A 244 1.23 15.66 -24.33
CA GLU A 244 1.06 16.40 -25.59
C GLU A 244 2.27 16.30 -26.54
N GLU A 245 3.45 15.99 -26.01
CA GLU A 245 4.66 15.77 -26.79
C GLU A 245 4.66 14.43 -27.54
N SER A 246 3.75 13.50 -27.20
CA SER A 246 3.76 12.13 -27.72
C SER A 246 2.39 11.55 -28.07
N LEU A 247 1.30 12.18 -27.64
CA LEU A 247 -0.09 11.82 -27.93
C LEU A 247 -0.80 13.02 -28.57
N SER A 248 -1.60 12.75 -29.59
CA SER A 248 -2.51 13.74 -30.17
C SER A 248 -3.64 14.11 -29.21
N THR A 249 -4.26 15.27 -29.43
CA THR A 249 -5.44 15.72 -28.66
C THR A 249 -6.55 14.68 -28.62
N THR A 250 -6.80 13.99 -29.74
CA THR A 250 -7.80 12.91 -29.81
C THR A 250 -7.42 11.72 -28.95
N GLU A 251 -6.14 11.30 -28.96
CA GLU A 251 -5.64 10.20 -28.14
C GLU A 251 -5.73 10.53 -26.65
N ILE A 252 -5.41 11.77 -26.25
CA ILE A 252 -5.59 12.24 -24.87
C ILE A 252 -7.06 12.09 -24.45
N TRP A 253 -8.01 12.53 -25.29
CA TRP A 253 -9.44 12.39 -24.99
C TRP A 253 -9.91 10.93 -24.94
N GLN A 254 -9.37 10.05 -25.78
CA GLN A 254 -9.66 8.62 -25.72
C GLN A 254 -9.24 8.02 -24.38
N VAL A 255 -8.04 8.35 -23.89
CA VAL A 255 -7.57 7.88 -22.56
C VAL A 255 -8.45 8.42 -21.44
N ILE A 256 -8.89 9.67 -21.52
CA ILE A 256 -9.78 10.27 -20.50
C ILE A 256 -11.12 9.55 -20.46
N ALA A 257 -11.72 9.26 -21.63
CA ALA A 257 -12.95 8.47 -21.71
C ALA A 257 -12.80 7.08 -21.07
N PHE A 258 -11.64 6.41 -21.27
CA PHE A 258 -11.33 5.14 -20.61
C PHE A 258 -11.17 5.29 -19.09
N ILE A 259 -10.38 6.28 -18.62
CA ILE A 259 -10.14 6.50 -17.19
C ILE A 259 -11.46 6.80 -16.44
N GLN A 260 -12.27 7.71 -16.98
CA GLN A 260 -13.52 8.11 -16.35
C GLN A 260 -14.51 6.94 -16.27
N GLY A 261 -14.76 6.26 -17.39
CA GLY A 261 -15.73 5.16 -17.35
C GLY A 261 -15.20 3.84 -16.77
N GLY A 262 -13.87 3.64 -16.73
CA GLY A 262 -13.23 2.38 -16.30
C GLY A 262 -12.76 2.34 -14.86
N PHE A 263 -12.50 3.50 -14.24
CA PHE A 263 -12.02 3.56 -12.85
C PHE A 263 -12.84 4.49 -11.94
N MET A 264 -13.57 5.48 -12.47
CA MET A 264 -14.22 6.53 -11.67
C MET A 264 -15.75 6.37 -11.60
N ASP A 265 -16.40 6.42 -12.75
CA ASP A 265 -17.85 6.42 -12.87
C ASP A 265 -18.41 4.99 -12.96
N MET A 266 -17.55 4.01 -13.29
CA MET A 266 -17.85 2.58 -13.35
C MET A 266 -19.18 2.31 -14.06
N VAL A 267 -19.26 2.74 -15.32
CA VAL A 267 -20.50 2.66 -16.12
C VAL A 267 -20.93 1.19 -16.20
N PRO A 268 -22.20 0.83 -15.94
CA PRO A 268 -22.67 -0.55 -16.03
C PRO A 268 -22.32 -1.14 -17.40
N HIS A 269 -21.50 -2.18 -17.39
CA HIS A 269 -20.93 -2.76 -18.59
C HIS A 269 -21.84 -3.82 -19.20
N PHE A 270 -21.63 -4.12 -20.48
CA PHE A 270 -22.25 -5.26 -21.14
C PHE A 270 -22.00 -6.55 -20.35
N THR A 271 -23.06 -7.34 -20.14
CA THR A 271 -23.00 -8.66 -19.50
C THR A 271 -22.67 -9.76 -20.51
N ASP A 272 -22.80 -9.46 -21.79
CA ASP A 272 -22.44 -10.36 -22.88
C ASP A 272 -20.93 -10.22 -23.19
N GLU A 273 -20.19 -11.31 -23.08
CA GLU A 273 -18.75 -11.37 -23.34
C GLU A 273 -18.44 -11.48 -24.84
N GLY A 274 -19.45 -11.73 -25.67
CA GLY A 274 -19.37 -11.84 -27.12
C GLY A 274 -18.88 -13.20 -27.62
N ASP A 275 -19.22 -13.50 -28.87
CA ASP A 275 -18.78 -14.73 -29.56
C ASP A 275 -17.34 -14.61 -30.06
N LEU A 276 -16.64 -15.75 -30.11
CA LEU A 276 -15.29 -15.87 -30.64
C LEU A 276 -15.20 -15.40 -32.11
N PRO A 277 -14.38 -14.40 -32.44
CA PRO A 277 -14.23 -13.95 -33.82
C PRO A 277 -13.63 -15.02 -34.74
N ALA A 278 -14.10 -15.08 -35.99
CA ALA A 278 -13.71 -16.11 -36.96
C ALA A 278 -12.20 -16.19 -37.24
N ASP A 279 -11.47 -15.07 -37.10
CA ASP A 279 -10.02 -15.05 -37.31
C ASP A 279 -9.27 -15.65 -36.12
N TYR A 280 -9.77 -15.48 -34.89
CA TYR A 280 -9.24 -16.15 -33.72
C TYR A 280 -9.63 -17.63 -33.69
N ALA A 281 -10.84 -17.98 -34.12
CA ALA A 281 -11.33 -19.36 -34.16
C ALA A 281 -10.46 -20.33 -35.00
N LYS A 282 -9.65 -19.81 -35.93
CA LYS A 282 -8.73 -20.61 -36.76
C LYS A 282 -7.37 -20.84 -36.10
N LEU A 283 -7.07 -20.13 -35.02
CA LEU A 283 -5.79 -20.27 -34.33
C LEU A 283 -5.71 -21.63 -33.64
N THR A 284 -4.48 -22.12 -33.51
CA THR A 284 -4.19 -23.36 -32.78
C THR A 284 -3.09 -23.06 -31.79
N ASP A 285 -3.22 -23.59 -30.58
CA ASP A 285 -2.20 -23.47 -29.55
C ASP A 285 -0.90 -24.15 -30.03
N PRO A 286 0.18 -23.38 -30.26
CA PRO A 286 1.43 -23.94 -30.77
C PRO A 286 2.30 -24.54 -29.66
N LEU A 287 1.89 -24.41 -28.38
CA LEU A 287 2.70 -24.77 -27.23
C LEU A 287 2.30 -26.14 -26.67
N LYS A 288 3.31 -26.90 -26.26
CA LYS A 288 3.08 -28.12 -25.47
C LYS A 288 2.77 -27.76 -24.03
N ARG A 289 1.89 -28.53 -23.39
CA ARG A 289 1.70 -28.47 -21.94
C ARG A 289 2.87 -29.18 -21.25
N ASP A 290 3.79 -28.40 -20.68
CA ASP A 290 4.89 -28.88 -19.83
C ASP A 290 5.21 -27.85 -18.74
N ASP A 291 6.02 -28.27 -17.77
CA ASP A 291 6.32 -27.45 -16.58
C ASP A 291 6.98 -26.12 -16.94
N ALA A 292 7.89 -26.14 -17.93
CA ALA A 292 8.58 -24.93 -18.39
C ALA A 292 7.61 -23.89 -18.97
N ASN A 293 6.63 -24.32 -19.79
CA ASN A 293 5.63 -23.43 -20.35
C ASN A 293 4.61 -22.98 -19.28
N LEU A 294 4.21 -23.87 -18.37
CA LEU A 294 3.31 -23.51 -17.27
C LEU A 294 3.96 -22.49 -16.32
N ASP A 295 5.25 -22.65 -16.00
CA ASP A 295 5.97 -21.70 -15.17
C ASP A 295 6.22 -20.37 -15.87
N ALA A 296 6.50 -20.38 -17.17
CA ALA A 296 6.58 -19.13 -17.94
C ALA A 296 5.22 -18.41 -17.99
N GLY A 297 4.11 -19.16 -18.16
CA GLY A 297 2.75 -18.63 -18.09
C GLY A 297 2.40 -18.07 -16.71
N LYS A 298 2.78 -18.78 -15.65
CA LYS A 298 2.63 -18.36 -14.26
C LYS A 298 3.40 -17.08 -13.94
N ALA A 299 4.65 -16.97 -14.40
CA ALA A 299 5.45 -15.76 -14.22
C ALA A 299 4.74 -14.54 -14.83
N ILE A 300 4.21 -14.69 -16.04
CA ILE A 300 3.41 -13.65 -16.71
C ILE A 300 2.15 -13.34 -15.89
N PHE A 301 1.40 -14.36 -15.46
CA PHE A 301 0.19 -14.18 -14.66
C PHE A 301 0.46 -13.44 -13.34
N ASN A 302 1.51 -13.82 -12.61
CA ASN A 302 1.84 -13.26 -11.31
C ASN A 302 2.22 -11.77 -11.40
N MET A 303 2.89 -11.36 -12.48
CA MET A 303 3.31 -9.98 -12.67
C MET A 303 2.21 -9.09 -13.25
N ASN A 304 1.29 -9.65 -14.04
CA ASN A 304 0.40 -8.86 -14.89
C ASN A 304 -1.09 -9.05 -14.58
N CYS A 305 -1.49 -10.19 -14.04
CA CYS A 305 -2.89 -10.60 -13.93
C CYS A 305 -3.34 -10.77 -12.47
N ALA A 306 -2.49 -11.35 -11.61
CA ALA A 306 -2.85 -11.75 -10.25
C ALA A 306 -3.25 -10.58 -9.32
N PHE A 307 -2.80 -9.35 -9.59
CA PHE A 307 -3.21 -8.16 -8.83
C PHE A 307 -4.71 -7.87 -8.94
N CYS A 308 -5.29 -8.18 -10.11
CA CYS A 308 -6.72 -8.04 -10.36
C CYS A 308 -7.43 -9.42 -10.16
N HIS A 309 -6.89 -10.51 -10.70
CA HIS A 309 -7.55 -11.83 -10.68
C HIS A 309 -7.30 -12.70 -9.43
N GLY A 310 -6.40 -12.28 -8.54
CA GLY A 310 -5.91 -13.11 -7.43
C GLY A 310 -4.92 -14.18 -7.89
N TYR A 311 -3.96 -14.56 -7.04
CA TYR A 311 -3.00 -15.62 -7.37
C TYR A 311 -3.67 -17.00 -7.52
N GLY A 312 -4.79 -17.21 -6.82
CA GLY A 312 -5.64 -18.40 -6.96
C GLY A 312 -6.69 -18.28 -8.06
N GLY A 313 -6.82 -17.15 -8.74
CA GLY A 313 -7.79 -16.97 -9.83
C GLY A 313 -9.25 -16.75 -9.41
N MET A 314 -9.52 -16.39 -8.14
CA MET A 314 -10.88 -16.19 -7.65
C MET A 314 -11.49 -14.83 -8.02
N GLY A 315 -10.71 -13.92 -8.63
CA GLY A 315 -11.13 -12.54 -8.84
C GLY A 315 -11.05 -11.68 -7.59
N ASP A 316 -10.23 -12.09 -6.62
CA ASP A 316 -10.06 -11.50 -5.28
C ASP A 316 -8.71 -10.80 -5.11
N GLY A 317 -8.07 -10.42 -6.22
CA GLY A 317 -6.80 -9.70 -6.19
C GLY A 317 -6.92 -8.37 -5.43
N PRO A 318 -5.81 -7.83 -4.89
CA PRO A 318 -5.80 -6.57 -4.12
C PRO A 318 -6.38 -5.36 -4.88
N ASP A 319 -6.44 -5.43 -6.21
CA ASP A 319 -6.98 -4.39 -7.08
C ASP A 319 -8.35 -4.76 -7.70
N ALA A 320 -8.89 -5.93 -7.37
CA ALA A 320 -10.25 -6.34 -7.78
C ALA A 320 -11.32 -5.44 -7.16
N ALA A 321 -11.11 -5.01 -5.91
CA ALA A 321 -12.05 -4.20 -5.17
C ALA A 321 -12.30 -2.85 -5.87
N GLY A 322 -13.57 -2.55 -6.13
CA GLY A 322 -13.99 -1.31 -6.81
C GLY A 322 -14.00 -1.40 -8.34
N LEU A 323 -13.59 -2.53 -8.93
CA LEU A 323 -13.85 -2.81 -10.34
C LEU A 323 -15.29 -3.28 -10.53
N ALA A 324 -15.91 -2.82 -11.61
CA ALA A 324 -17.23 -3.18 -12.06
C ALA A 324 -17.08 -3.63 -13.52
N PRO A 325 -17.64 -4.79 -13.91
CA PRO A 325 -17.82 -5.89 -12.97
C PRO A 325 -16.48 -6.27 -12.34
N ALA A 326 -16.56 -6.98 -11.22
CA ALA A 326 -15.38 -7.58 -10.61
C ALA A 326 -14.69 -8.53 -11.63
N PRO A 327 -13.36 -8.72 -11.50
CA PRO A 327 -12.67 -9.77 -12.24
C PRO A 327 -13.38 -11.12 -12.05
N PRO A 328 -13.47 -11.93 -13.11
CA PRO A 328 -14.15 -13.22 -13.04
C PRO A 328 -13.44 -14.20 -12.10
N ASN A 329 -14.24 -15.08 -11.47
CA ASN A 329 -13.74 -16.23 -10.72
C ASN A 329 -13.52 -17.41 -11.66
N PHE A 330 -12.25 -17.78 -11.89
CA PHE A 330 -11.84 -18.86 -12.80
C PHE A 330 -12.30 -20.25 -12.36
N HIS A 331 -12.79 -20.41 -11.13
CA HIS A 331 -13.30 -21.68 -10.63
C HIS A 331 -14.78 -21.92 -10.94
N ASP A 332 -15.45 -21.01 -11.65
CA ASP A 332 -16.75 -21.27 -12.27
C ASP A 332 -16.59 -22.15 -13.53
N THR A 333 -16.19 -23.40 -13.32
CA THR A 333 -15.83 -24.33 -14.40
C THR A 333 -16.97 -24.58 -15.38
N ALA A 334 -18.23 -24.42 -14.96
CA ALA A 334 -19.38 -24.61 -15.83
C ALA A 334 -19.41 -23.55 -16.95
N THR A 335 -19.12 -22.30 -16.60
CA THR A 335 -19.03 -21.19 -17.57
C THR A 335 -17.89 -21.39 -18.57
N TYR A 336 -16.76 -21.95 -18.12
CA TYR A 336 -15.56 -22.07 -18.94
C TYR A 336 -15.46 -23.37 -19.75
N ALA A 337 -16.22 -24.42 -19.41
CA ALA A 337 -16.07 -25.74 -20.02
C ALA A 337 -16.37 -25.78 -21.53
N GLU A 338 -17.16 -24.82 -22.03
CA GLU A 338 -17.55 -24.75 -23.44
C GLU A 338 -16.50 -24.05 -24.32
N TRP A 339 -15.48 -23.43 -23.72
CA TRP A 339 -14.51 -22.61 -24.44
C TRP A 339 -13.38 -23.43 -25.04
N THR A 340 -12.95 -23.05 -26.24
CA THR A 340 -11.79 -23.63 -26.92
C THR A 340 -10.50 -22.92 -26.51
N ALA A 341 -9.32 -23.48 -26.82
CA ALA A 341 -8.05 -22.80 -26.55
C ALA A 341 -7.98 -21.38 -27.18
N PRO A 342 -8.44 -21.17 -28.43
CA PRO A 342 -8.58 -19.84 -29.00
C PRO A 342 -9.48 -18.86 -28.24
N ASP A 343 -10.52 -19.32 -27.53
CA ASP A 343 -11.38 -18.46 -26.72
C ASP A 343 -10.59 -17.77 -25.61
N TYR A 344 -9.89 -18.55 -24.79
CA TYR A 344 -9.05 -18.01 -23.72
C TYR A 344 -7.99 -17.05 -24.26
N PHE A 345 -7.33 -17.45 -25.35
CA PHE A 345 -6.31 -16.62 -26.01
C PHE A 345 -6.90 -15.30 -26.52
N TRP A 346 -8.05 -15.33 -27.18
CA TRP A 346 -8.74 -14.14 -27.68
C TRP A 346 -9.12 -13.18 -26.54
N ARG A 347 -9.72 -13.71 -25.47
CA ARG A 347 -10.14 -12.91 -24.30
C ARG A 347 -8.97 -12.24 -23.60
N ILE A 348 -7.82 -12.90 -23.51
CA ILE A 348 -6.60 -12.29 -22.99
C ILE A 348 -6.06 -11.23 -23.97
N SER A 349 -6.09 -11.54 -25.27
CA SER A 349 -5.54 -10.68 -26.33
C SER A 349 -6.28 -9.37 -26.49
N GLU A 350 -7.60 -9.44 -26.62
CA GLU A 350 -8.47 -8.33 -26.95
C GLU A 350 -9.14 -7.72 -25.72
N SER A 351 -9.23 -8.47 -24.62
CA SER A 351 -10.15 -8.18 -23.50
C SER A 351 -11.61 -8.06 -23.96
N ILE A 352 -12.54 -8.17 -23.03
CA ILE A 352 -13.97 -7.97 -23.34
C ILE A 352 -14.22 -6.44 -23.46
N PRO A 353 -15.05 -5.97 -24.41
CA PRO A 353 -15.41 -4.56 -24.52
C PRO A 353 -15.93 -4.00 -23.20
N MET A 354 -15.56 -2.73 -22.92
CA MET A 354 -15.97 -2.05 -21.69
C MET A 354 -15.61 -2.83 -20.42
N ARG A 355 -14.45 -3.49 -20.37
CA ARG A 355 -13.85 -3.97 -19.11
C ARG A 355 -12.58 -3.17 -18.83
N ALA A 356 -12.25 -3.04 -17.55
CA ALA A 356 -10.98 -2.47 -17.09
C ALA A 356 -9.76 -3.31 -17.50
N MET A 357 -9.95 -4.61 -17.78
CA MET A 357 -8.88 -5.51 -18.20
C MET A 357 -8.15 -4.98 -19.46
N PRO A 358 -6.82 -4.78 -19.41
CA PRO A 358 -6.03 -4.31 -20.54
C PRO A 358 -6.09 -5.22 -21.77
N GLN A 359 -5.80 -4.65 -22.94
CA GLN A 359 -5.62 -5.43 -24.17
C GLN A 359 -4.19 -5.96 -24.24
N TRP A 360 -3.97 -7.18 -23.76
CA TRP A 360 -2.62 -7.69 -23.56
C TRP A 360 -1.83 -7.91 -24.84
N LYS A 361 -2.47 -7.96 -26.02
CA LYS A 361 -1.75 -8.06 -27.30
C LYS A 361 -0.82 -6.89 -27.62
N TYR A 362 -0.98 -5.75 -26.92
CA TYR A 362 -0.11 -4.58 -27.07
C TYR A 362 1.08 -4.58 -26.09
N VAL A 363 1.06 -5.46 -25.09
CA VAL A 363 2.08 -5.54 -24.04
C VAL A 363 2.84 -6.88 -24.10
N LEU A 364 2.13 -7.96 -24.43
CA LEU A 364 2.62 -9.32 -24.51
C LEU A 364 2.63 -9.80 -25.96
N ASP A 365 3.73 -10.43 -26.37
CA ASP A 365 3.80 -11.09 -27.65
C ASP A 365 2.84 -12.29 -27.73
N GLU A 366 2.67 -12.86 -28.92
CA GLU A 366 1.75 -13.98 -29.13
C GLU A 366 2.12 -15.22 -28.31
N LYS A 367 3.41 -15.56 -28.20
CA LYS A 367 3.86 -16.70 -27.41
C LYS A 367 3.55 -16.50 -25.93
N GLN A 368 3.81 -15.31 -25.40
CA GLN A 368 3.51 -14.95 -24.02
C GLN A 368 2.01 -15.03 -23.71
N ARG A 369 1.16 -14.59 -24.64
CA ARG A 369 -0.30 -14.71 -24.51
C ARG A 369 -0.76 -16.17 -24.49
N TRP A 370 -0.20 -17.04 -25.33
CA TRP A 370 -0.47 -18.48 -25.25
C TRP A 370 0.01 -19.09 -23.93
N LEU A 371 1.19 -18.73 -23.44
CA LEU A 371 1.73 -19.22 -22.17
C LEU A 371 0.79 -18.89 -21.00
N VAL A 372 0.37 -17.63 -20.85
CA VAL A 372 -0.53 -17.23 -19.76
C VAL A 372 -1.94 -17.80 -19.95
N SER A 373 -2.42 -17.90 -21.19
CA SER A 373 -3.70 -18.55 -21.50
C SER A 373 -3.71 -20.01 -21.05
N ASN A 374 -2.63 -20.75 -21.32
CA ASN A 374 -2.50 -22.14 -20.93
C ASN A 374 -2.36 -22.30 -19.42
N TYR A 375 -1.62 -21.41 -18.75
CA TYR A 375 -1.56 -21.42 -17.28
C TYR A 375 -2.95 -21.21 -16.64
N VAL A 376 -3.70 -20.19 -17.10
CA VAL A 376 -5.06 -19.93 -16.59
C VAL A 376 -5.96 -21.14 -16.83
N ARG A 377 -5.99 -21.67 -18.06
CA ARG A 377 -6.83 -22.82 -18.41
C ARG A 377 -6.45 -24.09 -17.65
N ASP A 378 -5.17 -24.45 -17.63
CA ASP A 378 -4.71 -25.79 -17.21
C ASP A 378 -4.28 -25.88 -15.74
N VAL A 379 -4.22 -24.76 -15.01
CA VAL A 379 -3.85 -24.71 -13.58
C VAL A 379 -4.90 -24.03 -12.73
N LEU A 380 -5.51 -22.94 -13.21
CA LEU A 380 -6.51 -22.21 -12.42
C LEU A 380 -7.94 -22.66 -12.69
N ILE A 381 -8.31 -22.95 -13.94
CA ILE A 381 -9.68 -23.37 -14.29
C ILE A 381 -9.82 -24.90 -14.22
N PHE A 382 -8.95 -25.63 -14.94
CA PHE A 382 -8.99 -27.08 -15.06
C PHE A 382 -7.66 -27.72 -14.62
N PRO A 383 -7.28 -27.59 -13.34
CA PRO A 383 -6.15 -28.33 -12.83
C PRO A 383 -6.39 -29.84 -12.99
N PRO A 384 -5.37 -30.64 -13.33
CA PRO A 384 -5.49 -32.09 -13.36
C PRO A 384 -5.94 -32.62 -11.98
N ALA A 385 -6.82 -33.62 -11.96
CA ALA A 385 -7.40 -34.16 -10.72
C ALA A 385 -6.34 -34.67 -9.71
N GLU A 386 -5.23 -35.19 -10.22
CA GLU A 386 -4.08 -35.71 -9.45
C GLU A 386 -2.80 -34.92 -9.80
N ALA A 387 -2.91 -33.60 -9.96
CA ALA A 387 -1.79 -32.73 -10.22
C ALA A 387 -0.83 -32.70 -9.02
N GLU A 388 0.25 -33.47 -9.08
CA GLU A 388 1.35 -33.32 -8.13
C GLU A 388 2.12 -32.01 -8.41
N PRO A 389 2.45 -31.22 -7.38
CA PRO A 389 3.34 -30.08 -7.54
C PRO A 389 4.74 -30.60 -7.90
N VAL A 390 5.39 -29.95 -8.87
CA VAL A 390 6.76 -30.29 -9.25
C VAL A 390 7.71 -29.26 -8.66
N ASP A 391 8.70 -29.74 -7.93
CA ASP A 391 9.71 -28.90 -7.32
C ASP A 391 10.63 -28.26 -8.38
N PRO A 392 11.02 -26.99 -8.20
CA PRO A 392 11.95 -26.33 -9.10
C PRO A 392 13.34 -26.97 -9.00
N THR A 393 14.02 -27.09 -10.14
CA THR A 393 15.44 -27.51 -10.15
C THR A 393 16.28 -26.53 -9.34
N ILE A 394 17.05 -27.04 -8.37
CA ILE A 394 17.89 -26.22 -7.48
C ILE A 394 19.30 -26.09 -8.09
N PRO A 395 19.78 -24.87 -8.40
CA PRO A 395 21.16 -24.65 -8.82
C PRO A 395 22.14 -24.86 -7.67
N THR A 396 23.35 -25.36 -7.95
CA THR A 396 24.43 -25.54 -6.94
C THR A 396 24.76 -24.26 -6.16
N ALA A 397 24.61 -23.09 -6.78
CA ALA A 397 24.82 -21.81 -6.09
C ALA A 397 23.78 -21.56 -4.97
N VAL A 398 22.58 -22.10 -5.10
CA VAL A 398 21.49 -21.99 -4.12
C VAL A 398 21.70 -22.97 -2.97
N GLU A 399 22.22 -24.17 -3.23
CA GLU A 399 22.54 -25.17 -2.18
C GLU A 399 23.52 -24.63 -1.13
N ALA A 400 24.37 -23.67 -1.50
CA ALA A 400 25.29 -23.01 -0.59
C ALA A 400 24.68 -21.83 0.19
N MET A 401 23.44 -21.43 -0.13
CA MET A 401 22.77 -20.34 0.56
C MET A 401 22.34 -20.76 1.96
N THR A 402 22.42 -19.82 2.89
CA THR A 402 21.96 -20.00 4.27
C THR A 402 21.18 -18.77 4.69
N MET A 403 20.23 -18.94 5.60
CA MET A 403 19.45 -17.83 6.14
C MET A 403 20.38 -16.70 6.66
N PRO A 404 20.28 -15.48 6.12
CA PRO A 404 21.13 -14.38 6.53
C PRO A 404 20.93 -14.03 8.01
N LYS A 405 22.00 -13.68 8.73
CA LYS A 405 21.90 -13.19 10.12
C LYS A 405 21.03 -11.94 10.28
N GLY A 406 20.85 -11.17 9.21
CA GLY A 406 19.99 -9.99 9.16
C GLY A 406 18.52 -10.29 8.85
N ALA A 407 18.12 -11.56 8.75
CA ALA A 407 16.72 -11.93 8.62
C ALA A 407 15.91 -11.45 9.83
N ASP A 408 14.79 -10.81 9.52
CA ASP A 408 13.95 -10.10 10.48
C ASP A 408 12.57 -10.74 10.50
N ILE A 409 12.24 -11.36 11.62
CA ILE A 409 10.99 -12.10 11.80
C ILE A 409 9.75 -11.19 11.72
N MET A 410 9.87 -9.90 12.06
CA MET A 410 8.77 -8.94 11.99
C MET A 410 8.42 -8.59 10.56
N LYS A 411 9.45 -8.34 9.75
CA LYS A 411 9.26 -8.18 8.31
C LYS A 411 8.75 -9.47 7.70
N GLY A 412 9.18 -10.61 8.22
CA GLY A 412 8.71 -11.93 7.78
C GLY A 412 7.21 -12.11 7.98
N ARG A 413 6.71 -11.75 9.17
CA ARG A 413 5.29 -11.73 9.49
C ARG A 413 4.52 -10.83 8.53
N GLU A 414 5.00 -9.61 8.31
CA GLU A 414 4.35 -8.65 7.41
C GLU A 414 4.23 -9.23 5.98
N VAL A 415 5.31 -9.83 5.48
CA VAL A 415 5.33 -10.47 4.16
C VAL A 415 4.36 -11.65 4.12
N TYR A 416 4.37 -12.53 5.13
CA TYR A 416 3.50 -13.69 5.19
C TYR A 416 2.01 -13.30 5.16
N LEU A 417 1.60 -12.35 6.01
CA LEU A 417 0.21 -11.89 6.08
C LEU A 417 -0.27 -11.24 4.77
N LYS A 418 0.63 -10.54 4.06
CA LYS A 418 0.29 -9.87 2.80
C LYS A 418 0.28 -10.79 1.59
N ARG A 419 1.05 -11.89 1.62
CA ARG A 419 1.40 -12.66 0.41
C ARG A 419 1.10 -14.15 0.49
N CYS A 420 1.23 -14.74 1.67
CA CYS A 420 1.18 -16.19 1.85
C CYS A 420 -0.13 -16.64 2.52
N PHE A 421 -0.65 -15.83 3.44
CA PHE A 421 -1.82 -16.10 4.26
C PHE A 421 -3.04 -16.57 3.46
N THR A 422 -3.37 -15.93 2.33
CA THR A 422 -4.58 -16.23 1.57
C THR A 422 -4.66 -17.70 1.12
N CYS A 423 -3.51 -18.34 0.85
CA CYS A 423 -3.45 -19.75 0.46
C CYS A 423 -3.08 -20.65 1.65
N HIS A 424 -2.03 -20.29 2.40
CA HIS A 424 -1.49 -21.16 3.46
C HIS A 424 -2.25 -21.08 4.78
N GLY A 425 -3.16 -20.12 4.91
CA GLY A 425 -3.90 -19.85 6.14
C GLY A 425 -3.05 -19.12 7.17
N ASP A 426 -3.71 -18.63 8.20
CA ASP A 426 -3.08 -18.01 9.35
C ASP A 426 -2.35 -19.06 10.19
N ALA A 427 -2.86 -20.31 10.22
CA ALA A 427 -2.27 -21.43 10.97
C ALA A 427 -1.13 -22.13 10.24
N GLY A 428 -0.84 -21.73 8.99
CA GLY A 428 0.17 -22.39 8.15
C GLY A 428 -0.20 -23.80 7.72
N GLN A 429 -1.44 -24.24 7.93
CA GLN A 429 -1.91 -25.61 7.64
C GLN A 429 -2.26 -25.85 6.17
N GLY A 430 -2.19 -24.81 5.33
CA GLY A 430 -2.60 -24.91 3.93
C GLY A 430 -4.09 -24.68 3.72
N GLU A 431 -4.82 -24.22 4.73
CA GLU A 431 -6.28 -24.05 4.74
C GLU A 431 -6.72 -22.58 4.64
N GLY A 432 -5.94 -21.74 3.97
CA GLY A 432 -6.30 -20.33 3.78
C GLY A 432 -7.59 -20.16 2.96
N PRO A 433 -8.20 -18.96 2.95
CA PRO A 433 -9.45 -18.71 2.25
C PRO A 433 -9.49 -19.18 0.79
N SER A 434 -8.37 -19.10 0.07
CA SER A 434 -8.30 -19.58 -1.31
C SER A 434 -8.04 -21.08 -1.44
N SER A 435 -7.57 -21.77 -0.40
CA SER A 435 -7.13 -23.18 -0.48
C SER A 435 -8.17 -24.15 -1.04
N VAL A 436 -9.46 -23.89 -0.78
CA VAL A 436 -10.58 -24.79 -1.11
C VAL A 436 -10.69 -25.09 -2.61
N VAL A 437 -10.29 -24.16 -3.47
CA VAL A 437 -10.32 -24.31 -4.93
C VAL A 437 -8.96 -24.66 -5.55
N LEU A 438 -7.88 -24.62 -4.76
CA LEU A 438 -6.54 -24.85 -5.29
C LEU A 438 -6.25 -26.33 -5.40
N ARG A 439 -5.67 -26.72 -6.54
CA ARG A 439 -5.15 -28.07 -6.79
C ARG A 439 -3.76 -27.95 -7.40
N PRO A 440 -2.72 -28.60 -6.82
CA PRO A 440 -2.72 -29.26 -5.51
C PRO A 440 -3.06 -28.28 -4.38
N THR A 441 -3.48 -28.81 -3.23
CA THR A 441 -3.73 -28.00 -2.03
C THR A 441 -2.41 -27.42 -1.51
N PRO A 442 -2.42 -26.22 -0.90
CA PRO A 442 -1.21 -25.64 -0.32
C PRO A 442 -0.60 -26.54 0.76
N ALA A 443 0.72 -26.49 0.91
CA ALA A 443 1.44 -27.29 1.89
C ALA A 443 1.04 -26.95 3.33
N ASN A 444 0.95 -27.98 4.17
CA ASN A 444 0.79 -27.86 5.62
C ASN A 444 2.18 -27.72 6.27
N PHE A 445 2.52 -26.51 6.74
CA PHE A 445 3.80 -26.23 7.38
C PHE A 445 3.93 -26.79 8.80
N THR A 446 2.84 -27.30 9.38
CA THR A 446 2.86 -27.97 10.70
C THR A 446 3.24 -29.45 10.62
N ASP A 447 3.40 -29.98 9.42
CA ASP A 447 3.88 -31.34 9.20
C ASP A 447 5.35 -31.47 9.66
N PRO A 448 5.69 -32.44 10.54
CA PRO A 448 7.06 -32.67 10.99
C PRO A 448 8.07 -32.84 9.86
N ASP A 449 7.65 -33.39 8.72
CA ASP A 449 8.53 -33.61 7.56
C ASP A 449 9.07 -32.27 7.00
N VAL A 450 8.38 -31.15 7.24
CA VAL A 450 8.81 -29.82 6.79
C VAL A 450 10.06 -29.34 7.56
N ASP A 451 10.27 -29.78 8.81
CA ASP A 451 11.48 -29.42 9.58
C ASP A 451 12.74 -30.12 9.03
N GLU A 452 12.57 -31.24 8.34
CA GLU A 452 13.67 -31.97 7.70
C GLU A 452 14.15 -31.32 6.39
N ILE A 453 13.34 -30.43 5.79
CA ILE A 453 13.67 -29.78 4.52
C ILE A 453 14.73 -28.68 4.75
N PRO A 454 15.86 -28.69 4.02
CA PRO A 454 16.87 -27.64 4.13
C PRO A 454 16.34 -26.24 3.82
N ASP A 455 16.81 -25.24 4.57
CA ASP A 455 16.39 -23.84 4.42
C ASP A 455 16.54 -23.31 2.99
N PHE A 456 17.63 -23.68 2.29
CA PHE A 456 17.86 -23.25 0.92
C PHE A 456 16.83 -23.80 -0.06
N GLU A 457 16.33 -25.02 0.20
CA GLU A 457 15.32 -25.67 -0.63
C GLU A 457 13.97 -24.99 -0.44
N LEU A 458 13.54 -24.76 0.81
CA LEU A 458 12.33 -23.98 1.10
C LEU A 458 12.42 -22.57 0.51
N PHE A 459 13.57 -21.91 0.64
CA PHE A 459 13.82 -20.61 0.05
C PHE A 459 13.69 -20.65 -1.48
N TRP A 460 14.19 -21.71 -2.13
CA TRP A 460 14.10 -21.87 -3.58
C TRP A 460 12.67 -22.14 -4.05
N LYS A 461 11.90 -22.97 -3.32
CA LYS A 461 10.46 -23.20 -3.57
C LYS A 461 9.67 -21.90 -3.46
N VAL A 462 9.95 -21.05 -2.47
CA VAL A 462 9.35 -19.70 -2.37
C VAL A 462 9.78 -18.81 -3.53
N THR A 463 11.05 -18.88 -3.94
CA THR A 463 11.61 -18.02 -5.00
C THR A 463 11.01 -18.34 -6.36
N MET A 464 10.92 -19.63 -6.72
CA MET A 464 10.52 -20.09 -8.04
C MET A 464 9.06 -20.51 -8.12
N GLY A 465 8.37 -20.67 -6.99
CA GLY A 465 7.09 -21.35 -6.93
C GLY A 465 7.22 -22.85 -7.23
N LEU A 466 6.09 -23.54 -7.32
CA LEU A 466 6.02 -24.97 -7.67
C LEU A 466 5.28 -25.14 -8.99
N SER A 467 5.86 -25.82 -9.96
CA SER A 467 5.20 -26.08 -11.25
C SER A 467 3.92 -26.88 -11.03
N ASN A 468 2.97 -26.75 -11.97
CA ASN A 468 1.66 -27.43 -11.88
C ASN A 468 0.83 -27.07 -10.62
N SER A 469 1.11 -25.93 -9.99
CA SER A 469 0.34 -25.38 -8.87
C SER A 469 0.13 -23.87 -9.02
N ALA A 470 -0.76 -23.29 -8.22
CA ALA A 470 -0.96 -21.85 -8.11
C ALA A 470 0.13 -21.13 -7.29
N MET A 471 1.11 -21.84 -6.72
CA MET A 471 2.12 -21.22 -5.84
C MET A 471 2.97 -20.20 -6.62
N PRO A 472 2.93 -18.91 -6.24
CA PRO A 472 3.59 -17.86 -7.01
C PRO A 472 5.12 -17.94 -7.00
N GLN A 473 5.73 -17.39 -8.04
CA GLN A 473 7.17 -17.15 -8.11
C GLN A 473 7.53 -15.86 -7.38
N TRP A 474 7.66 -15.91 -6.05
CA TRP A 474 7.90 -14.71 -5.24
C TRP A 474 9.24 -14.04 -5.54
N GLY A 475 10.17 -14.72 -6.21
CA GLY A 475 11.41 -14.14 -6.72
C GLY A 475 11.19 -12.94 -7.65
N LEU A 476 10.03 -12.87 -8.32
CA LEU A 476 9.66 -11.77 -9.22
C LEU A 476 9.12 -10.53 -8.48
N LEU A 477 8.67 -10.71 -7.24
CA LEU A 477 7.85 -9.71 -6.52
C LEU A 477 8.45 -9.29 -5.17
N LEU A 478 9.24 -10.16 -4.54
CA LEU A 478 9.84 -9.95 -3.24
C LEU A 478 11.35 -9.92 -3.36
N SER A 479 12.01 -9.07 -2.57
CA SER A 479 13.46 -9.09 -2.45
C SER A 479 13.93 -10.42 -1.85
N GLU A 480 15.19 -10.80 -2.10
CA GLU A 480 15.79 -11.97 -1.45
C GLU A 480 15.68 -11.90 0.08
N GLN A 481 15.94 -10.71 0.66
CA GLN A 481 15.83 -10.52 2.10
C GLN A 481 14.40 -10.73 2.61
N ASP A 482 13.38 -10.27 1.88
CA ASP A 482 11.98 -10.44 2.28
C ASP A 482 11.54 -11.91 2.20
N ARG A 483 12.03 -12.67 1.23
CA ARG A 483 11.78 -14.11 1.14
C ARG A 483 12.45 -14.86 2.30
N TRP A 484 13.68 -14.49 2.66
CA TRP A 484 14.33 -15.03 3.87
C TRP A 484 13.61 -14.64 5.16
N ASN A 485 13.13 -13.41 5.27
CA ASN A 485 12.32 -12.96 6.40
C ASN A 485 11.04 -13.80 6.52
N ALA A 486 10.32 -13.99 5.41
CA ALA A 486 9.09 -14.79 5.38
C ALA A 486 9.36 -16.24 5.77
N LEU A 487 10.45 -16.84 5.25
CA LEU A 487 10.85 -18.19 5.63
C LEU A 487 11.19 -18.30 7.13
N LEU A 488 11.93 -17.32 7.69
CA LEU A 488 12.21 -17.27 9.13
C LEU A 488 10.91 -17.26 9.94
N TYR A 489 9.93 -16.45 9.52
CA TYR A 489 8.62 -16.42 10.16
C TYR A 489 7.91 -17.77 10.07
N VAL A 490 7.85 -18.40 8.90
CA VAL A 490 7.22 -19.72 8.71
C VAL A 490 7.88 -20.77 9.62
N LYS A 491 9.22 -20.84 9.62
CA LYS A 491 9.96 -21.82 10.44
C LYS A 491 9.74 -21.61 11.93
N LYS A 492 9.79 -20.36 12.39
CA LYS A 492 9.64 -20.03 13.82
C LYS A 492 8.20 -20.14 14.31
N THR A 493 7.22 -20.02 13.42
CA THR A 493 5.81 -19.96 13.81
C THR A 493 5.10 -21.29 13.61
N PHE A 494 5.37 -22.02 12.51
CA PHE A 494 4.54 -23.15 12.08
C PHE A 494 5.26 -24.51 12.02
N VAL A 495 6.58 -24.57 11.82
CA VAL A 495 7.30 -25.84 11.57
C VAL A 495 7.69 -26.58 12.85
N ALA A 496 7.85 -25.87 13.97
CA ALA A 496 8.16 -26.48 15.27
C ALA A 496 7.19 -26.13 16.43
N PRO A 497 5.86 -26.04 16.24
CA PRO A 497 4.95 -26.03 17.36
C PRO A 497 4.91 -27.44 17.97
N SER A 498 5.16 -27.58 19.27
CA SER A 498 4.59 -28.69 20.06
C SER A 498 3.17 -28.99 19.59
N GLU A 499 2.80 -30.27 19.53
CA GLU A 499 1.47 -30.75 19.08
C GLU A 499 0.37 -29.74 19.38
N PRO A 500 -0.52 -29.41 18.41
CA PRO A 500 -1.69 -28.56 18.66
C PRO A 500 -2.46 -29.15 19.84
N GLN A 501 -2.24 -28.60 21.04
CA GLN A 501 -2.97 -29.05 22.21
C GLN A 501 -4.39 -28.53 22.06
N ASP A 502 -5.35 -29.43 22.26
CA ASP A 502 -6.74 -29.10 22.50
C ASP A 502 -6.80 -27.97 23.53
N VAL A 503 -6.92 -26.72 23.05
CA VAL A 503 -6.98 -25.55 23.91
C VAL A 503 -8.42 -25.39 24.38
N SER A 504 -8.86 -26.38 25.17
CA SER A 504 -10.02 -26.28 26.03
C SER A 504 -10.01 -24.96 26.80
N ASP A 505 -11.16 -24.49 27.29
CA ASP A 505 -11.21 -23.28 28.12
C ASP A 505 -10.39 -23.40 29.43
N GLU A 506 -9.89 -24.59 29.77
CA GLU A 506 -9.09 -24.84 30.98
C GLU A 506 -7.60 -24.56 30.78
N LEU A 507 -7.02 -23.81 31.72
CA LEU A 507 -5.59 -23.48 31.73
C LEU A 507 -4.74 -24.72 32.09
N PRO A 508 -3.75 -25.12 31.26
CA PRO A 508 -2.92 -26.27 31.57
C PRO A 508 -2.10 -26.07 32.85
N VAL A 509 -1.84 -27.16 33.58
CA VAL A 509 -1.13 -27.16 34.89
C VAL A 509 0.21 -26.41 34.83
N ALA A 510 0.92 -26.47 33.70
CA ALA A 510 2.19 -25.77 33.50
C ALA A 510 2.08 -24.24 33.58
N TYR A 511 0.89 -23.67 33.34
CA TYR A 511 0.64 -22.22 33.35
C TYR A 511 -0.09 -21.74 34.61
N GLN A 512 -0.69 -22.62 35.41
CA GLN A 512 -1.53 -22.25 36.57
C GLN A 512 -0.77 -21.51 37.69
N ALA A 513 0.56 -21.56 37.72
CA ALA A 513 1.40 -20.90 38.73
C ALA A 513 2.37 -19.88 38.13
N LEU A 514 2.09 -19.37 36.92
CA LEU A 514 2.95 -18.45 36.21
C LEU A 514 2.74 -17.02 36.74
N GLU A 515 3.78 -16.44 37.31
CA GLU A 515 3.79 -15.07 37.83
C GLU A 515 4.42 -14.10 36.82
N PRO A 516 4.02 -12.82 36.82
CA PRO A 516 4.65 -11.79 35.99
C PRO A 516 6.15 -11.68 36.21
N THR A 517 6.93 -11.73 35.13
CA THR A 517 8.39 -11.52 35.19
C THR A 517 8.78 -10.05 35.31
N VAL A 518 7.80 -9.15 35.19
CA VAL A 518 7.93 -7.69 35.27
C VAL A 518 6.79 -7.08 36.09
N GLU A 519 7.06 -5.96 36.75
CA GLU A 519 6.06 -5.22 37.52
C GLU A 519 5.08 -4.48 36.61
N ASP A 520 3.80 -4.53 36.96
CA ASP A 520 2.73 -3.78 36.30
C ASP A 520 2.88 -2.27 36.58
N THR A 521 3.62 -1.59 35.71
CA THR A 521 3.90 -0.16 35.78
C THR A 521 3.39 0.56 34.53
N THR A 522 3.26 1.89 34.60
CA THR A 522 2.92 2.71 33.42
C THR A 522 3.93 2.52 32.28
N SER A 523 5.21 2.27 32.59
CA SER A 523 6.25 2.01 31.59
C SER A 523 6.06 0.65 30.92
N ALA A 524 5.73 -0.39 31.69
CA ALA A 524 5.43 -1.73 31.19
C ALA A 524 4.21 -1.71 30.25
N ARG A 525 3.15 -0.99 30.61
CA ARG A 525 1.97 -0.79 29.76
C ARG A 525 2.29 -0.03 28.47
N ALA A 526 3.17 0.98 28.53
CA ALA A 526 3.62 1.69 27.33
C ALA A 526 4.45 0.79 26.39
N ALA A 527 5.35 -0.04 26.94
CA ALA A 527 6.08 -1.04 26.18
C ALA A 527 5.12 -2.10 25.58
N GLY A 528 4.13 -2.52 26.36
CA GLY A 528 3.07 -3.43 25.97
C GLY A 528 2.21 -2.90 24.83
N LYS A 529 1.87 -1.61 24.84
CA LYS A 529 1.18 -0.95 23.73
C LYS A 529 1.98 -1.05 22.43
N LEU A 530 3.28 -0.75 22.48
CA LEU A 530 4.15 -0.82 21.30
C LEU A 530 4.25 -2.25 20.76
N ALA A 531 4.39 -3.23 21.65
CA ALA A 531 4.41 -4.63 21.25
C ALA A 531 3.04 -5.06 20.68
N TYR A 532 1.93 -4.74 21.34
CA TYR A 532 0.60 -5.04 20.84
C TYR A 532 0.34 -4.42 19.46
N GLU A 533 0.74 -3.16 19.26
CA GLU A 533 0.63 -2.49 17.96
C GLU A 533 1.45 -3.24 16.89
N ALA A 534 2.66 -3.68 17.21
CA ALA A 534 3.54 -4.39 16.27
C ALA A 534 3.10 -5.83 15.93
N PHE A 535 2.52 -6.54 16.90
CA PHE A 535 2.29 -7.99 16.81
C PHE A 535 0.82 -8.39 16.72
N CYS A 536 -0.08 -7.61 17.31
CA CYS A 536 -1.47 -8.03 17.57
C CYS A 536 -2.50 -7.18 16.79
N SER A 537 -2.26 -5.87 16.65
CA SER A 537 -3.25 -4.90 16.14
C SER A 537 -3.67 -5.12 14.68
N GLU A 538 -2.80 -5.72 13.87
CA GLU A 538 -3.11 -6.07 12.47
C GLU A 538 -4.29 -7.07 12.35
N CYS A 539 -4.50 -7.89 13.39
CA CYS A 539 -5.61 -8.85 13.48
C CYS A 539 -6.69 -8.34 14.42
N HIS A 540 -6.32 -7.95 15.64
CA HIS A 540 -7.28 -7.57 16.70
C HIS A 540 -7.73 -6.11 16.63
N GLY A 541 -7.13 -5.27 15.78
CA GLY A 541 -7.38 -3.83 15.73
C GLY A 541 -6.67 -3.07 16.86
N PRO A 542 -6.50 -1.74 16.72
CA PRO A 542 -5.83 -0.91 17.72
C PRO A 542 -6.61 -0.84 19.04
N LYS A 543 -7.93 -1.03 19.00
CA LYS A 543 -8.82 -1.10 20.16
C LYS A 543 -9.08 -2.53 20.67
N GLY A 544 -8.53 -3.55 20.01
CA GLY A 544 -8.75 -4.95 20.38
C GLY A 544 -10.14 -5.49 20.03
N LEU A 545 -10.86 -4.90 19.08
CA LEU A 545 -12.23 -5.30 18.74
C LEU A 545 -12.33 -6.50 17.78
N GLY A 546 -11.19 -7.04 17.31
CA GLY A 546 -11.16 -8.07 16.26
C GLY A 546 -11.32 -7.51 14.84
N ASP A 547 -11.24 -6.19 14.69
CA ASP A 547 -11.51 -5.45 13.45
C ASP A 547 -10.23 -4.95 12.76
N GLY A 548 -9.08 -5.56 13.06
CA GLY A 548 -7.82 -5.25 12.39
C GLY A 548 -7.91 -5.51 10.88
N PRO A 549 -7.03 -4.91 10.05
CA PRO A 549 -7.08 -5.05 8.59
C PRO A 549 -7.16 -6.48 8.07
N TYR A 550 -6.56 -7.45 8.77
CA TYR A 550 -6.64 -8.88 8.42
C TYR A 550 -7.73 -9.63 9.20
N GLY A 551 -8.25 -9.06 10.30
CA GLY A 551 -9.24 -9.67 11.19
C GLY A 551 -10.46 -10.26 10.46
N PRO A 552 -11.14 -9.49 9.59
CA PRO A 552 -12.32 -9.97 8.86
C PRO A 552 -12.07 -11.15 7.89
N ALA A 553 -10.82 -11.38 7.49
CA ALA A 553 -10.45 -12.48 6.59
C ALA A 553 -10.07 -13.77 7.35
N LEU A 554 -9.96 -13.70 8.68
CA LEU A 554 -9.68 -14.85 9.54
C LEU A 554 -10.98 -15.57 9.90
N MET A 555 -10.93 -16.89 9.98
CA MET A 555 -12.06 -17.74 10.33
C MET A 555 -11.66 -18.70 11.44
N PRO A 556 -12.14 -18.54 12.69
CA PRO A 556 -13.01 -17.46 13.16
C PRO A 556 -12.29 -16.11 13.19
N THR A 557 -13.06 -15.03 13.14
CA THR A 557 -12.53 -13.67 13.34
C THR A 557 -11.89 -13.55 14.72
N PRO A 558 -10.83 -12.74 14.90
CA PRO A 558 -10.17 -12.59 16.19
C PRO A 558 -11.13 -12.15 17.29
N ALA A 559 -10.87 -12.60 18.52
CA ALA A 559 -11.62 -12.22 19.70
C ALA A 559 -11.66 -10.70 19.90
N ASN A 560 -12.83 -10.19 20.30
CA ASN A 560 -12.99 -8.81 20.77
C ASN A 560 -12.49 -8.71 22.22
N LEU A 561 -11.20 -8.43 22.39
CA LEU A 561 -10.51 -8.31 23.67
C LEU A 561 -11.16 -7.28 24.62
N ALA A 562 -11.97 -6.34 24.10
CA ALA A 562 -12.67 -5.34 24.93
C ALA A 562 -13.99 -5.85 25.53
N GLU A 563 -14.63 -6.86 24.92
CA GLU A 563 -15.96 -7.38 25.30
C GLU A 563 -15.99 -8.90 25.57
N ASP A 564 -14.91 -9.62 25.28
CA ASP A 564 -14.80 -11.08 25.40
C ASP A 564 -14.83 -11.55 26.88
N PRO A 565 -15.41 -12.72 27.21
CA PRO A 565 -15.20 -13.39 28.51
C PRO A 565 -13.73 -13.50 28.97
N ALA A 566 -12.73 -13.37 28.08
CA ALA A 566 -11.32 -13.22 28.40
C ALA A 566 -11.00 -12.04 29.35
N SER A 567 -11.86 -11.02 29.38
CA SER A 567 -11.76 -9.87 30.31
C SER A 567 -11.79 -10.28 31.79
N VAL A 568 -12.40 -11.43 32.12
CA VAL A 568 -12.43 -12.00 33.48
C VAL A 568 -11.44 -13.15 33.68
N SER A 569 -10.70 -13.54 32.64
CA SER A 569 -9.70 -14.59 32.72
C SER A 569 -8.44 -14.15 33.50
N PRO A 570 -7.81 -15.06 34.25
CA PRO A 570 -6.54 -14.78 34.93
C PRO A 570 -5.41 -14.40 33.96
N ALA A 571 -4.38 -13.71 34.45
CA ALA A 571 -3.32 -13.17 33.58
C ALA A 571 -2.47 -14.30 32.95
N GLU A 572 -2.28 -15.39 33.69
CA GLU A 572 -1.65 -16.63 33.26
C GLU A 572 -2.40 -17.31 32.10
N TRP A 573 -3.72 -17.11 31.99
CA TRP A 573 -4.49 -17.59 30.84
C TRP A 573 -4.16 -16.80 29.58
N TRP A 574 -4.07 -15.47 29.67
CA TRP A 574 -3.64 -14.63 28.56
C TRP A 574 -2.21 -14.96 28.13
N TYR A 575 -1.32 -15.19 29.11
CA TYR A 575 0.05 -15.60 28.85
C TYR A 575 0.09 -16.92 28.08
N TRP A 576 -0.70 -17.92 28.49
CA TRP A 576 -0.79 -19.20 27.79
C TRP A 576 -1.27 -19.04 26.34
N ARG A 577 -2.32 -18.23 26.10
CA ARG A 577 -2.81 -17.95 24.74
C ARG A 577 -1.76 -17.24 23.88
N LEU A 578 -1.00 -16.30 24.46
CA LEU A 578 0.13 -15.67 23.76
C LEU A 578 1.25 -16.68 23.48
N ASP A 579 1.58 -17.52 24.45
CA ASP A 579 2.72 -18.42 24.36
C ASP A 579 2.49 -19.54 23.33
N GLN A 580 1.32 -20.18 23.37
CA GLN A 580 0.99 -21.36 22.56
C GLN A 580 0.15 -21.05 21.33
N GLY A 581 -0.49 -19.88 21.27
CA GLY A 581 -1.50 -19.56 20.28
C GLY A 581 -2.89 -20.08 20.66
N VAL A 582 -3.81 -20.05 19.68
CA VAL A 582 -5.20 -20.50 19.84
C VAL A 582 -5.55 -21.39 18.66
N VAL A 583 -6.23 -22.51 18.90
CA VAL A 583 -6.95 -23.31 17.90
C VAL A 583 -8.45 -23.21 18.22
N GLY A 584 -9.30 -23.07 17.21
CA GLY A 584 -10.74 -22.91 17.38
C GLY A 584 -11.40 -24.28 17.54
N PHE A 585 -12.54 -24.35 18.23
CA PHE A 585 -13.23 -25.63 18.44
C PHE A 585 -14.74 -25.44 18.42
N ASP A 586 -15.45 -26.17 17.56
CA ASP A 586 -16.92 -26.12 17.47
C ASP A 586 -17.62 -27.28 18.21
N GLY A 587 -16.88 -28.01 19.03
CA GLY A 587 -17.37 -29.17 19.78
C GLY A 587 -17.28 -30.50 19.03
N LYS A 588 -16.84 -30.53 17.76
CA LYS A 588 -16.68 -31.78 16.98
C LYS A 588 -15.36 -31.85 16.20
N THR A 589 -14.86 -30.71 15.73
CA THR A 589 -13.61 -30.63 14.95
C THR A 589 -12.82 -29.39 15.37
N PRO A 590 -11.49 -29.48 15.54
CA PRO A 590 -10.65 -28.29 15.58
C PRO A 590 -10.85 -27.49 14.28
N HIS A 591 -11.10 -26.20 14.40
CA HIS A 591 -11.02 -25.26 13.29
C HIS A 591 -9.76 -24.40 13.48
N PRO A 592 -9.06 -24.03 12.40
CA PRO A 592 -7.86 -23.22 12.53
C PRO A 592 -8.26 -21.80 12.99
N THR A 593 -7.93 -21.41 14.21
CA THR A 593 -7.58 -19.99 14.43
C THR A 593 -6.07 -19.97 14.50
N ALA A 594 -5.45 -18.85 14.14
CA ALA A 594 -4.01 -18.74 14.29
C ALA A 594 -3.61 -17.45 14.94
N MET A 595 -4.09 -17.28 16.18
CA MET A 595 -3.22 -16.62 17.12
C MET A 595 -1.89 -17.40 17.13
N PRO A 596 -0.77 -16.82 16.65
CA PRO A 596 0.49 -17.55 16.52
C PRO A 596 1.03 -17.94 17.89
N ALA A 597 1.86 -18.99 17.94
CA ALA A 597 2.65 -19.29 19.13
C ALA A 597 3.76 -18.25 19.28
N TRP A 598 3.54 -17.23 20.11
CA TRP A 598 4.49 -16.12 20.26
C TRP A 598 5.72 -16.50 21.06
N ARG A 599 5.78 -17.69 21.69
CA ARG A 599 6.96 -18.16 22.44
C ARG A 599 8.28 -18.16 21.67
N PHE A 600 8.22 -18.21 20.34
CA PHE A 600 9.40 -18.21 19.47
C PHE A 600 9.81 -16.80 19.00
N ILE A 601 9.00 -15.79 19.32
CA ILE A 601 9.10 -14.43 18.78
C ILE A 601 9.21 -13.40 19.91
N LEU A 602 8.41 -13.55 20.96
CA LEU A 602 8.33 -12.66 22.10
C LEU A 602 9.06 -13.23 23.31
N THR A 603 9.74 -12.36 24.05
CA THR A 603 10.28 -12.69 25.37
C THR A 603 9.16 -12.79 26.41
N ASP A 604 9.46 -13.37 27.56
CA ASP A 604 8.52 -13.46 28.68
C ASP A 604 8.08 -12.07 29.18
N GLU A 605 9.03 -11.13 29.27
CA GLU A 605 8.77 -9.73 29.59
C GLU A 605 7.80 -9.09 28.59
N GLN A 606 8.02 -9.25 27.28
CA GLN A 606 7.14 -8.70 26.25
C GLN A 606 5.74 -9.30 26.30
N LYS A 607 5.61 -10.60 26.57
CA LYS A 607 4.30 -11.24 26.76
C LYS A 607 3.55 -10.61 27.94
N TRP A 608 4.21 -10.41 29.07
CA TRP A 608 3.61 -9.77 30.25
C TRP A 608 3.24 -8.30 30.02
N ASP A 609 4.11 -7.53 29.36
CA ASP A 609 3.83 -6.14 28.99
C ASP A 609 2.57 -6.04 28.11
N ILE A 610 2.44 -6.89 27.09
CA ILE A 610 1.26 -6.97 26.23
C ILE A 610 0.00 -7.27 27.04
N ILE A 611 0.07 -8.21 27.99
CA ILE A 611 -1.07 -8.58 28.85
C ILE A 611 -1.51 -7.38 29.68
N PHE A 612 -0.58 -6.63 30.27
CA PHE A 612 -0.93 -5.42 31.03
C PHE A 612 -1.65 -4.40 30.16
N TYR A 613 -1.12 -4.11 28.96
CA TYR A 613 -1.77 -3.18 28.03
C TYR A 613 -3.13 -3.69 27.53
N ALA A 614 -3.24 -4.96 27.12
CA ALA A 614 -4.47 -5.52 26.58
C ALA A 614 -5.62 -5.46 27.60
N ARG A 615 -5.31 -5.54 28.90
CA ARG A 615 -6.29 -5.34 29.98
C ARG A 615 -6.77 -3.90 30.13
N ASP A 616 -6.04 -2.89 29.63
CA ASP A 616 -6.56 -1.51 29.57
C ASP A 616 -7.59 -1.33 28.45
N LEU A 617 -7.59 -2.20 27.43
CA LEU A 617 -8.59 -2.20 26.36
C LEU A 617 -9.95 -2.72 26.86
N VAL A 618 -9.93 -3.56 27.91
CA VAL A 618 -11.13 -4.11 28.55
C VAL A 618 -11.94 -2.99 29.21
N GLY A 619 -13.15 -2.72 28.69
CA GLY A 619 -14.07 -1.72 29.26
C GLY A 619 -13.89 -0.28 28.76
N ALA A 620 -13.03 -0.03 27.77
CA ALA A 620 -12.94 1.25 27.07
C ALA A 620 -14.17 1.44 26.15
N LYS A 621 -15.32 1.78 26.74
CA LYS A 621 -16.53 2.15 26.00
C LYS A 621 -16.25 3.41 25.17
N ASP A 622 -16.75 3.42 23.94
CA ASP A 622 -16.71 4.58 23.04
C ASP A 622 -17.08 5.88 23.78
N GLY A 623 -16.08 6.73 24.03
CA GLY A 623 -16.29 8.04 24.61
C GLY A 623 -15.20 8.51 25.58
N ALA A 624 -14.04 8.89 25.05
CA ALA A 624 -13.26 10.00 25.59
C ALA A 624 -12.49 10.65 24.44
N GLN A 625 -12.75 11.94 24.26
CA GLN A 625 -12.26 12.81 23.18
C GLN A 625 -10.76 13.03 23.21
#